data_AF-A0A0B1SMF0-F1
#
_entry.id   AF-A0A0B1SMF0-F1
#
_cell.length_a   1.000
_cell.length_b   1.000
_cell.length_c   1.000
_cell.angle_alpha   90.00
_cell.angle_beta   90.00
_cell.angle_gamma   90.00
#
_symmetry.space_group_name_H-M   'P 1'
#
loop_
_entity.id
_entity.type
_entity.pdbx_description
1 polymer ?
#
loop_
_entity_poly.entity_id
_entity_poly.type
_entity_poly.pdbx_seq_one_letter_code
_entity_poly.pdbx_strand_id
1 'polypeptide(L)'
;MVPGNPKRGDIIVLHQLGRRPKEISKLLDVPRRTVYANIKRLKETGSLSDRPGRGRKVIVVTCSIIKKIRTCVSAGIGNDL
;
A
#
# COMPACT_ATOMS: atom_id res chain seq x y z
N MET A 1 7.98 -5.98 -8.36
CA MET A 1 7.38 -4.86 -7.63
C MET A 1 7.68 -3.59 -8.41
N VAL A 2 6.71 -2.69 -8.62
CA VAL A 2 7.02 -1.37 -9.24
C VAL A 2 7.69 -0.51 -8.16
N PRO A 3 8.87 0.08 -8.40
CA PRO A 3 9.48 1.00 -7.43
C PRO A 3 8.58 2.22 -7.23
N GLY A 4 8.52 2.73 -6.00
CA GLY A 4 7.91 4.04 -5.74
C GLY A 4 8.66 5.13 -6.51
N ASN A 5 7.99 6.26 -6.80
CA ASN A 5 8.64 7.41 -7.43
C ASN A 5 9.92 7.78 -6.65
N PRO A 6 11.10 7.83 -7.29
CA PRO A 6 12.37 8.05 -6.58
C PRO A 6 12.36 9.38 -5.79
N LYS A 7 11.72 10.43 -6.34
CA LYS A 7 11.58 11.75 -5.70
C LYS A 7 10.53 11.77 -4.56
N ARG A 8 9.96 10.62 -4.16
CA ARG A 8 8.94 10.54 -3.08
C ARG A 8 9.48 10.95 -1.72
N GLY A 9 10.74 10.60 -1.41
CA GLY A 9 11.39 10.99 -0.15
C GLY A 9 11.43 12.52 -0.04
N ASP A 10 12.00 13.17 -1.05
CA ASP A 10 12.17 14.62 -1.13
C ASP A 10 10.82 15.37 -1.08
N ILE A 11 9.79 14.87 -1.79
CA ILE A 11 8.43 15.43 -1.71
C ILE A 11 7.90 15.44 -0.27
N ILE A 12 8.16 14.37 0.48
CA ILE A 12 7.66 14.20 1.85
C ILE A 12 8.46 15.04 2.84
N VAL A 13 9.80 15.07 2.72
CA VAL A 13 10.68 15.92 3.52
C VAL A 13 10.33 17.40 3.31
N LEU A 14 10.21 17.87 2.06
CA LEU A 14 9.85 19.26 1.77
C LEU A 14 8.45 19.63 2.27
N HIS A 15 7.49 18.69 2.24
CA HIS A 15 6.16 18.89 2.82
C HIS A 15 6.19 18.96 4.36
N GLN A 16 7.03 18.15 5.02
CA GLN A 16 7.25 18.22 6.47
C GLN A 16 7.93 19.53 6.87
N LEU A 17 8.83 20.07 6.02
CA LEU A 17 9.39 21.42 6.12
C LEU A 17 8.42 22.55 5.72
N GLY A 18 7.12 22.25 5.56
CA GLY A 18 6.07 23.25 5.32
C GLY A 18 6.05 23.87 3.92
N ARG A 19 6.87 23.41 2.96
CA ARG A 19 6.85 23.93 1.58
C ARG A 19 5.51 23.67 0.90
N ARG A 20 5.01 24.64 0.14
CA ARG A 20 3.73 24.49 -0.56
C ARG A 20 3.88 23.50 -1.73
N PRO A 21 2.87 22.69 -2.07
CA PRO A 21 2.93 21.75 -3.21
C PRO A 21 3.30 22.39 -4.56
N LYS A 22 3.00 23.68 -4.75
CA LYS A 22 3.40 24.49 -5.92
C LYS A 22 4.92 24.76 -5.97
N GLU A 23 5.58 24.89 -4.83
CA GLU A 23 7.04 25.07 -4.70
C GLU A 23 7.75 23.74 -4.88
N ILE A 24 7.31 22.69 -4.18
CA ILE A 24 7.84 21.31 -4.29
C ILE A 24 7.81 20.84 -5.75
N SER A 25 6.70 21.09 -6.45
CA SER A 25 6.53 20.77 -7.87
C SER A 25 7.54 21.47 -8.80
N LYS A 26 7.96 22.70 -8.47
CA LYS A 26 9.02 23.43 -9.20
C LYS A 26 10.41 22.93 -8.82
N LEU A 27 10.70 22.81 -7.52
CA LEU A 27 12.03 22.45 -6.98
C LEU A 27 12.51 21.08 -7.45
N LEU A 28 11.60 20.10 -7.50
CA LEU A 28 11.93 18.73 -7.85
C LEU A 28 11.69 18.40 -9.32
N ASP A 29 11.17 19.32 -10.13
CA ASP A 29 10.54 19.06 -11.43
C ASP A 29 9.64 17.79 -11.40
N VAL A 30 8.47 17.97 -10.76
CA VAL A 30 7.46 16.91 -10.59
C VAL A 30 6.06 17.51 -10.81
N PRO A 31 5.19 16.89 -11.63
CA PRO A 31 3.81 17.35 -11.79
C PRO A 31 3.05 17.49 -10.47
N ARG A 32 2.33 18.59 -10.27
CA ARG A 32 1.57 18.87 -9.02
C ARG A 32 0.65 17.71 -8.62
N ARG A 33 0.01 17.04 -9.58
CA ARG A 33 -0.83 15.84 -9.37
C ARG A 33 -0.07 14.74 -8.63
N THR A 34 1.19 14.53 -8.97
CA THR A 34 2.08 13.54 -8.34
C THR A 34 2.53 13.98 -6.94
N VAL A 35 2.75 15.29 -6.73
CA VAL A 35 3.03 15.84 -5.38
C VAL A 35 1.83 15.64 -4.46
N TYR A 36 0.62 16.03 -4.89
CA TYR A 36 -0.62 15.79 -4.12
C TYR A 36 -0.90 14.30 -3.88
N ALA A 37 -0.64 13.43 -4.86
CA ALA A 37 -0.82 11.99 -4.70
C ALA A 37 0.12 11.40 -3.62
N ASN A 38 1.38 11.84 -3.55
CA ASN A 38 2.31 11.40 -2.51
C ASN A 38 1.93 11.95 -1.12
N ILE A 39 1.51 13.22 -1.03
CA ILE A 39 1.02 13.81 0.22
C ILE A 39 -0.24 13.08 0.71
N LYS A 40 -1.16 12.71 -0.20
CA LYS A 40 -2.35 11.91 0.16
C LYS A 40 -1.95 10.53 0.67
N ARG A 41 -1.06 9.81 -0.04
CA ARG A 41 -0.54 8.50 0.42
C ARG A 41 0.13 8.58 1.78
N LEU A 42 0.91 9.64 2.06
CA LEU A 42 1.51 9.86 3.37
C LEU A 42 0.44 9.98 4.47
N LYS A 43 -0.59 10.81 4.26
CA LYS A 43 -1.71 10.97 5.21
C LYS A 43 -2.52 9.69 5.42
N GLU A 44 -2.62 8.83 4.41
CA GLU A 44 -3.35 7.56 4.46
C GLU A 44 -2.53 6.39 5.07
N THR A 45 -1.19 6.47 5.06
CA THR A 45 -0.31 5.31 5.34
C THR A 45 0.72 5.58 6.47
N GLY A 46 0.84 6.84 6.92
CA GLY A 46 1.76 7.26 7.99
C GLY A 46 3.26 7.11 7.69
N SER A 47 3.64 6.61 6.51
CA SER A 47 4.97 6.08 6.25
C SER A 47 5.48 6.34 4.82
N LEU A 48 6.80 6.16 4.63
CA LEU A 48 7.48 6.22 3.32
C LEU A 48 7.28 4.94 2.48
N SER A 49 6.86 3.84 3.12
CA SER A 49 6.44 2.60 2.44
C SER A 49 5.33 2.87 1.43
N ASP A 50 5.28 2.14 0.31
CA ASP A 50 4.03 2.12 -0.48
C ASP A 50 2.98 1.26 0.21
N ARG A 51 1.70 1.44 -0.14
CA ARG A 51 0.61 0.68 0.47
C ARG A 51 0.83 -0.82 0.29
N PRO A 52 0.52 -1.67 1.29
CA PRO A 52 0.56 -3.11 1.13
C PRO A 52 -0.35 -3.54 -0.04
N GLY A 53 0.18 -4.37 -0.93
CA GLY A 53 -0.43 -4.64 -2.23
C GLY A 53 -1.83 -5.26 -2.12
N ARG A 54 -2.81 -4.69 -2.84
CA ARG A 54 -4.10 -5.34 -3.09
C ARG A 54 -3.93 -6.47 -4.10
N GLY A 55 -3.41 -7.60 -3.64
CA GLY A 55 -3.23 -8.82 -4.42
C GLY A 55 -3.57 -10.06 -3.61
N ARG A 56 -3.86 -11.16 -4.29
CA ARG A 56 -4.02 -12.48 -3.65
C ARG A 56 -2.67 -12.87 -3.03
N LYS A 57 -2.63 -13.10 -1.71
CA LYS A 57 -1.43 -13.60 -1.04
C LYS A 57 -0.99 -14.90 -1.73
N VAL A 58 0.31 -15.08 -1.95
CA VAL A 58 0.85 -16.33 -2.47
C VAL A 58 0.69 -17.39 -1.37
N ILE A 59 -0.32 -18.25 -1.51
CA ILE A 59 -0.54 -19.37 -0.63
C ILE A 59 0.33 -20.51 -1.13
N VAL A 60 1.46 -20.76 -0.47
CA VAL A 60 2.20 -22.01 -0.67
C VAL A 60 1.31 -23.14 -0.19
N VAL A 61 1.00 -24.10 -1.07
CA VAL A 61 0.05 -25.19 -0.81
C VAL A 61 0.71 -26.25 0.07
N THR A 62 0.87 -25.94 1.35
CA THR A 62 1.38 -26.85 2.38
C THR A 62 0.25 -27.71 2.94
N CYS A 63 0.57 -28.93 3.38
CA CYS A 63 -0.40 -29.84 3.99
C CYS A 63 -1.15 -29.21 5.18
N SER A 64 -0.51 -28.31 5.93
CA SER A 64 -1.12 -27.57 7.03
C SER A 64 -2.22 -26.60 6.58
N ILE A 65 -2.08 -25.99 5.39
CA ILE A 65 -3.12 -25.11 4.83
C ILE A 65 -4.22 -25.93 4.16
N ILE A 66 -3.90 -27.03 3.48
CA ILE A 66 -4.92 -27.97 2.96
C ILE A 66 -5.79 -28.49 4.12
N LYS A 67 -5.17 -28.92 5.22
CA LYS A 67 -5.88 -29.38 6.43
C LYS A 67 -6.82 -28.30 6.97
N LYS A 68 -6.34 -27.06 7.15
CA LYS A 68 -7.18 -25.93 7.61
C LYS A 68 -8.36 -25.64 6.67
N ILE A 69 -8.13 -25.61 5.36
CA ILE A 69 -9.22 -25.39 4.37
C ILE A 69 -10.23 -26.53 4.46
N ARG A 70 -9.79 -27.80 4.51
CA ARG A 70 -10.68 -28.96 4.61
C ARG A 70 -11.51 -28.93 5.90
N THR A 71 -10.92 -28.59 7.05
CA THR A 71 -11.67 -28.46 8.31
C THR A 71 -12.69 -27.31 8.27
N CYS A 72 -12.36 -26.17 7.64
CA CYS A 72 -13.31 -25.06 7.50
C CYS A 72 -14.46 -25.38 6.55
N VAL A 73 -14.22 -26.13 5.47
CA VAL A 73 -15.28 -26.58 4.55
C VAL A 73 -16.18 -27.63 5.21
N SER A 74 -15.61 -28.60 5.91
CA SER A 74 -16.39 -29.62 6.64
C SER A 74 -17.19 -29.05 7.82
N ALA A 75 -16.72 -27.98 8.46
CA ALA A 75 -17.47 -27.31 9.54
C ALA A 75 -18.60 -26.39 9.03
N GLY A 76 -18.72 -26.18 7.72
CA GLY A 76 -19.77 -25.35 7.10
C GLY A 76 -20.96 -26.14 6.53
N ILE A 77 -21.04 -27.46 6.76
CA ILE A 77 -22.08 -28.33 6.22
C ILE A 77 -22.59 -29.24 7.35
N GLY A 78 -23.70 -28.85 8.00
CA GLY A 78 -24.43 -29.71 8.94
C GLY A 78 -24.91 -29.01 10.21
N ASN A 79 -26.10 -28.38 10.17
CA ASN A 79 -27.16 -28.44 11.19
C ASN A 79 -28.36 -27.58 10.76
N ASP A 80 -29.09 -28.02 9.72
CA ASP A 80 -30.33 -27.40 9.23
C ASP A 80 -31.32 -28.50 8.73
N LEU A 81 -31.55 -29.52 9.55
CA LEU A 81 -32.65 -30.51 9.46
C LEU A 81 -32.74 -31.35 10.73
#